data_AF-A0A420NY14-F1
#
_entry.id   AF-A0A420NY14-F1
#
_cell.length_a   1.000
_cell.length_b   1.000
_cell.length_c   1.000
_cell.angle_alpha   90.00
_cell.angle_beta   90.00
_cell.angle_gamma   90.00
#
_symmetry.space_group_name_H-M   'P 1'
#
loop_
_entity.id
_entity.type
_entity.pdbx_description
1 polymer ?
#
loop_
_entity_poly.entity_id
_entity_poly.type
_entity_poly.pdbx_seq_one_letter_code
_entity_poly.pdbx_strand_id
1 'polypeptide(L)'
;MIIKLWPICLRLYQAGLKLNNFAMLEHFLHFFWRLALHRYPHGHPIPSLLKVLCQASTEELFNIVQVGYLRTIHCLERSLGFGNAVVLSVWSNYLKKADDQALPASALTSRYESVLQEAQNSFTPTGTRTIEILHEYTYAAYYNDNDYDLTWNLASQMINLAESFELMDDHPEWCLATQGYAMAAKLIYVLSEQTSHEDQGTVILRSAISRLELGDRECRTRALMLGRILVTSSI
;
A
#
# COMPACT_ATOMS: atom_id res chain seq x y z
N MET A 1 11.01 -8.99 7.63
CA MET A 1 11.75 -7.77 8.07
C MET A 1 12.34 -7.00 6.88
N ILE A 2 13.19 -7.60 6.06
CA ILE A 2 13.79 -6.96 4.87
C ILE A 2 12.75 -6.41 3.87
N ILE A 3 11.64 -7.13 3.65
CA ILE A 3 10.55 -6.69 2.75
C ILE A 3 10.00 -5.31 3.12
N LYS A 4 9.96 -4.97 4.42
CA LYS A 4 9.48 -3.66 4.89
C LYS A 4 10.59 -2.62 5.00
N LEU A 5 11.86 -3.03 5.01
CA LEU A 5 13.00 -2.12 5.06
C LEU A 5 13.06 -1.25 3.80
N TRP A 6 13.01 -1.86 2.62
CA TRP A 6 13.18 -1.14 1.36
C TRP A 6 12.12 -0.05 1.13
N PRO A 7 10.82 -0.31 1.33
CA PRO A 7 9.80 0.74 1.21
C PRO A 7 9.97 1.90 2.20
N ILE A 8 10.50 1.63 3.40
CA ILE A 8 10.78 2.69 4.39
C ILE A 8 11.97 3.53 3.92
N CYS A 9 13.06 2.89 3.48
CA CYS A 9 14.22 3.60 2.94
C CYS A 9 13.83 4.48 1.74
N LEU A 10 13.07 3.96 0.79
CA LEU A 10 12.59 4.72 -0.37
C LEU A 10 11.72 5.92 0.04
N ARG A 11 10.80 5.73 1.01
CA ARG A 11 9.96 6.84 1.51
C ARG A 11 10.78 7.92 2.19
N LEU A 12 11.73 7.54 3.05
CA LEU A 12 12.60 8.49 3.74
C LEU A 12 13.55 9.20 2.76
N TYR A 13 14.03 8.48 1.74
CA TYR A 13 14.82 9.06 0.66
C TYR A 13 14.02 10.10 -0.14
N GLN A 14 12.80 9.77 -0.56
CA GLN A 14 11.89 10.69 -1.26
C GLN A 14 11.53 11.91 -0.40
N ALA A 15 11.31 11.72 0.90
CA ALA A 15 11.11 12.83 1.84
C ALA A 15 12.37 13.71 1.94
N GLY A 16 13.55 13.09 1.97
CA GLY A 16 14.82 13.79 1.99
C GLY A 16 15.07 14.63 0.74
N LEU A 17 14.71 14.12 -0.45
CA LEU A 17 14.74 14.90 -1.69
C LEU A 17 13.82 16.12 -1.61
N LYS A 18 12.58 15.96 -1.13
CA LYS A 18 11.60 17.05 -1.03
C LYS A 18 12.00 18.13 -0.04
N LEU A 19 12.62 17.74 1.08
CA LEU A 19 13.01 18.65 2.16
C LEU A 19 14.48 19.10 2.04
N ASN A 20 15.21 18.60 1.05
CA ASN A 20 16.65 18.73 0.92
C ASN A 20 17.41 18.35 2.21
N ASN A 21 16.96 17.29 2.88
CA ASN A 21 17.51 16.85 4.17
C ASN A 21 17.37 15.33 4.37
N PHE A 22 18.49 14.62 4.35
CA PHE A 22 18.54 13.16 4.46
C PHE A 22 18.79 12.63 5.87
N ALA A 23 18.87 13.52 6.88
CA ALA A 23 19.20 13.13 8.25
C ALA A 23 18.24 12.06 8.82
N MET A 24 16.94 12.11 8.47
CA MET A 24 15.99 11.09 8.93
C MET A 24 16.32 9.69 8.38
N LEU A 25 16.71 9.61 7.10
CA LEU A 25 17.12 8.35 6.48
C LEU A 25 18.41 7.82 7.12
N GLU A 26 19.40 8.68 7.32
CA GLU A 26 20.66 8.33 7.96
C GLU A 26 20.45 7.83 9.39
N HIS A 27 19.67 8.55 10.20
CA HIS A 27 19.35 8.14 11.57
C HIS A 27 18.61 6.81 11.59
N PHE A 28 17.64 6.61 10.69
CA PHE A 28 16.91 5.36 10.58
C PHE A 28 17.84 4.18 10.25
N LEU A 29 18.72 4.32 9.26
CA LEU A 29 19.67 3.28 8.86
C LEU A 29 20.66 2.96 9.99
N HIS A 30 21.23 3.97 10.65
CA HIS A 30 22.14 3.78 11.78
C HIS A 30 21.46 3.10 12.97
N PHE A 31 20.24 3.51 13.30
CA PHE A 31 19.45 2.88 14.35
C PHE A 31 19.19 1.41 14.03
N PHE A 32 18.75 1.12 12.80
CA PHE A 32 18.44 -0.24 12.38
C PHE A 32 19.68 -1.13 12.32
N TRP A 33 20.82 -0.59 11.87
CA TRP A 33 22.12 -1.26 11.91
C TRP A 33 22.53 -1.63 13.34
N ARG A 34 22.41 -0.69 14.30
CA ARG A 34 22.69 -0.95 15.72
C ARG A 34 21.80 -2.04 16.31
N LEU A 35 20.50 -2.01 16.00
CA LEU A 35 19.58 -3.08 16.41
C LEU A 35 19.98 -4.43 15.83
N ALA A 36 20.36 -4.48 14.56
CA ALA A 36 20.79 -5.72 13.91
C ALA A 36 22.08 -6.28 14.53
N LEU A 37 23.07 -5.43 14.85
CA LEU A 37 24.29 -5.83 15.55
C LEU A 37 23.98 -6.44 16.92
N HIS A 38 23.07 -5.82 17.67
CA HIS A 38 22.68 -6.33 18.99
C HIS A 38 21.93 -7.66 18.89
N ARG A 39 21.05 -7.80 17.89
CA ARG A 39 20.26 -9.02 17.66
C ARG A 39 21.10 -10.19 17.14
N TYR A 40 22.11 -9.90 16.31
CA TYR A 40 22.92 -10.91 15.62
C TYR A 40 24.42 -10.71 15.88
N PRO A 41 24.90 -11.04 17.09
CA PRO A 41 26.29 -10.80 17.48
C PRO A 41 27.33 -11.67 16.74
N HIS A 42 26.91 -12.75 16.04
CA HIS A 42 27.81 -13.75 15.47
C HIS A 42 27.71 -13.88 13.95
N GLY A 43 28.30 -12.93 13.21
CA GLY A 43 28.61 -13.10 11.78
C GLY A 43 27.42 -13.16 10.83
N HIS A 44 26.22 -12.78 11.26
CA HIS A 44 25.06 -12.72 10.38
C HIS A 44 25.26 -11.67 9.27
N PRO A 45 24.83 -11.91 8.02
CA PRO A 45 25.06 -10.98 6.91
C PRO A 45 24.27 -9.67 6.99
N ILE A 46 23.15 -9.64 7.74
CA ILE A 46 22.29 -8.43 7.86
C ILE A 46 23.04 -7.21 8.42
N PRO A 47 23.74 -7.29 9.58
CA PRO A 47 24.56 -6.17 10.05
C PRO A 47 25.54 -5.63 9.02
N SER A 48 26.20 -6.51 8.25
CA SER A 48 27.15 -6.11 7.21
C SER A 48 26.45 -5.38 6.06
N LEU A 49 25.30 -5.90 5.59
CA LEU A 49 24.48 -5.24 4.58
C LEU A 49 24.02 -3.84 5.04
N LEU A 50 23.53 -3.73 6.27
CA LEU A 50 23.09 -2.44 6.82
C LEU A 50 24.25 -1.46 7.00
N LYS A 51 25.43 -1.95 7.36
CA LYS A 51 26.65 -1.13 7.41
C LYS A 51 26.98 -0.54 6.04
N VAL A 52 26.89 -1.33 4.97
CA VAL A 52 27.07 -0.84 3.59
C VAL A 52 26.06 0.26 3.27
N LEU A 53 24.78 0.07 3.63
CA LEU A 53 23.77 1.12 3.43
C LEU A 53 24.07 2.40 4.22
N CYS A 54 24.62 2.31 5.44
CA CYS A 54 25.00 3.48 6.24
C CYS A 54 26.20 4.24 5.66
N GLN A 55 27.04 3.58 4.84
CA GLN A 55 28.27 4.13 4.28
C GLN A 55 28.10 4.63 2.83
N ALA A 56 27.01 4.25 2.17
CA ALA A 56 26.72 4.69 0.81
C ALA A 56 26.45 6.20 0.77
N SER A 57 26.92 6.85 -0.30
CA SER A 57 26.51 8.22 -0.58
C SER A 57 25.01 8.28 -0.87
N THR A 58 24.38 9.44 -0.65
CA THR A 58 22.95 9.63 -0.90
C THR A 58 22.57 9.25 -2.34
N GLU A 59 23.39 9.63 -3.31
CA GLU A 59 23.16 9.34 -4.73
C GLU A 59 23.19 7.82 -5.03
N GLU A 60 24.13 7.10 -4.44
CA GLU A 60 24.26 5.65 -4.62
C GLU A 60 23.21 4.87 -3.82
N LEU A 61 22.79 5.40 -2.67
CA LEU A 61 21.89 4.74 -1.74
C LEU A 61 20.55 4.40 -2.39
N PHE A 62 20.03 5.28 -3.24
CA PHE A 62 18.80 5.01 -3.99
C PHE A 62 18.95 3.78 -4.90
N ASN A 63 20.02 3.73 -5.70
CA ASN A 63 20.29 2.61 -6.60
C ASN A 63 20.48 1.30 -5.82
N ILE A 64 21.22 1.34 -4.72
CA ILE A 64 21.43 0.15 -3.87
C ILE A 64 20.10 -0.35 -3.29
N VAL A 65 19.26 0.57 -2.81
CA VAL A 65 17.94 0.23 -2.26
C VAL A 65 17.03 -0.34 -3.34
N GLN A 66 16.99 0.24 -4.54
CA GLN A 66 16.21 -0.27 -5.67
C GLN A 66 16.65 -1.69 -6.05
N VAL A 67 17.95 -1.90 -6.28
CA VAL A 67 18.50 -3.21 -6.64
C VAL A 67 18.25 -4.24 -5.54
N GLY A 68 18.46 -3.87 -4.28
CA GLY A 68 18.19 -4.75 -3.13
C GLY A 68 16.70 -5.11 -3.03
N TYR A 69 15.81 -4.17 -3.32
CA TYR A 69 14.38 -4.40 -3.31
C TYR A 69 13.96 -5.34 -4.45
N LEU A 70 14.42 -5.09 -5.68
CA LEU A 70 14.14 -5.93 -6.84
C LEU A 70 14.66 -7.36 -6.66
N ARG A 71 15.88 -7.51 -6.11
CA ARG A 71 16.43 -8.83 -5.76
C ARG A 71 15.57 -9.55 -4.72
N THR A 72 15.09 -8.84 -3.71
CA THR A 72 14.17 -9.42 -2.71
C THR A 72 12.90 -9.93 -3.37
N ILE A 73 12.33 -9.17 -4.30
CA ILE A 73 11.12 -9.55 -5.04
C ILE A 73 11.35 -10.84 -5.83
N HIS A 74 12.40 -10.90 -6.66
CA HIS A 74 12.69 -12.09 -7.45
C HIS A 74 12.99 -13.33 -6.58
N CYS A 75 13.62 -13.15 -5.41
CA CYS A 75 13.80 -14.26 -4.46
C CYS A 75 12.47 -14.77 -3.91
N LEU A 76 11.54 -13.87 -3.56
CA LEU A 76 10.20 -14.25 -3.09
C LEU A 76 9.40 -14.91 -4.21
N GLU A 77 9.40 -14.34 -5.40
CA GLU A 77 8.70 -14.85 -6.57
C GLU A 77 9.17 -16.26 -6.95
N ARG A 78 10.49 -16.51 -6.93
CA ARG A 78 11.04 -17.86 -7.17
C ARG A 78 10.56 -18.88 -6.14
N SER A 79 10.33 -18.44 -4.90
CA SER A 79 10.00 -19.34 -3.79
C SER A 79 8.50 -19.57 -3.63
N LEU A 80 7.70 -18.55 -3.89
CA LEU A 80 6.25 -18.52 -3.64
C LEU A 80 5.40 -18.52 -4.92
N GLY A 81 6.02 -18.24 -6.07
CA GLY A 81 5.35 -18.01 -7.34
C GLY A 81 4.83 -16.58 -7.51
N PHE A 82 4.75 -16.12 -8.75
CA PHE A 82 4.25 -14.78 -9.09
C PHE A 82 2.79 -14.57 -8.68
N GLY A 83 1.95 -15.61 -8.71
CA GLY A 83 0.54 -15.54 -8.29
C GLY A 83 0.33 -15.46 -6.77
N ASN A 84 1.38 -15.43 -5.96
CA ASN A 84 1.21 -15.28 -4.52
C ASN A 84 0.90 -13.81 -4.16
N ALA A 85 -0.17 -13.54 -3.40
CA ALA A 85 -0.56 -12.16 -3.07
C ALA A 85 0.54 -11.35 -2.37
N VAL A 86 1.42 -11.98 -1.59
CA VAL A 86 2.57 -11.28 -0.99
C VAL A 86 3.53 -10.81 -2.09
N VAL A 87 3.82 -11.65 -3.08
CA VAL A 87 4.69 -11.30 -4.20
C VAL A 87 4.08 -10.16 -5.01
N LEU A 88 2.78 -10.22 -5.30
CA LEU A 88 2.06 -9.17 -6.01
C LEU A 88 2.06 -7.83 -5.25
N SER A 89 1.81 -7.85 -3.94
CA SER A 89 1.82 -6.63 -3.11
C SER A 89 3.20 -5.98 -3.10
N VAL A 90 4.26 -6.79 -3.03
CA VAL A 90 5.64 -6.28 -3.05
C VAL A 90 5.98 -5.69 -4.43
N TRP A 91 5.58 -6.36 -5.52
CA TRP A 91 5.70 -5.83 -6.88
C TRP A 91 4.97 -4.50 -7.05
N SER A 92 3.70 -4.41 -6.66
CA SER A 92 2.90 -3.17 -6.72
C SER A 92 3.59 -2.01 -6.00
N ASN A 93 4.08 -2.27 -4.78
CA ASN A 93 4.80 -1.29 -3.98
C ASN A 93 6.12 -0.86 -4.61
N TYR A 94 6.84 -1.77 -5.28
CA TYR A 94 8.07 -1.47 -6.00
C TYR A 94 7.80 -0.59 -7.21
N LEU A 95 6.87 -1.00 -8.08
CA LEU A 95 6.47 -0.23 -9.26
C LEU A 95 6.06 1.20 -8.91
N LYS A 96 5.34 1.38 -7.79
CA LYS A 96 4.90 2.73 -7.38
C LYS A 96 6.01 3.63 -6.85
N LYS A 97 7.06 3.08 -6.24
CA LYS A 97 8.01 3.85 -5.42
C LYS A 97 9.44 3.86 -5.96
N ALA A 98 9.78 2.89 -6.80
CA ALA A 98 11.13 2.68 -7.27
C ALA A 98 11.21 2.87 -8.79
N ASP A 99 10.52 2.03 -9.55
CA ASP A 99 10.67 1.94 -11.00
C ASP A 99 9.40 1.33 -11.60
N ASP A 100 8.65 2.14 -12.34
CA ASP A 100 7.38 1.77 -12.96
C ASP A 100 7.53 0.93 -14.24
N GLN A 101 8.76 0.80 -14.76
CA GLN A 101 9.05 0.01 -15.97
C GLN A 101 9.55 -1.40 -15.67
N ALA A 102 9.84 -1.74 -14.40
CA ALA A 102 10.43 -3.02 -14.03
C ALA A 102 9.53 -4.24 -14.29
N LEU A 103 8.21 -4.02 -14.36
CA LEU A 103 7.20 -5.02 -14.69
C LEU A 103 6.01 -4.29 -15.34
N PRO A 104 5.49 -4.75 -16.49
CA PRO A 104 4.30 -4.16 -17.09
C PRO A 104 3.12 -4.17 -16.10
N ALA A 105 2.48 -3.02 -15.90
CA ALA A 105 1.37 -2.88 -14.96
C ALA A 105 0.21 -3.83 -15.30
N SER A 106 -0.08 -4.01 -16.59
CA SER A 106 -1.08 -4.97 -17.08
C SER A 106 -0.79 -6.42 -16.70
N ALA A 107 0.47 -6.83 -16.61
CA ALA A 107 0.85 -8.16 -16.16
C ALA A 107 0.58 -8.36 -14.66
N LEU A 108 0.74 -7.29 -13.87
CA LEU A 108 0.44 -7.28 -12.44
C LEU A 108 -1.08 -7.31 -12.21
N THR A 109 -1.85 -6.45 -12.89
CA THR A 109 -3.31 -6.37 -12.74
C THR A 109 -4.00 -7.64 -13.22
N SER A 110 -3.60 -8.21 -14.36
CA SER A 110 -4.12 -9.51 -14.83
C SER A 110 -3.84 -10.65 -13.84
N ARG A 111 -2.69 -10.61 -13.15
CA ARG A 111 -2.40 -11.63 -12.13
C ARG A 111 -3.25 -11.47 -10.89
N TYR A 112 -3.48 -10.24 -10.43
CA TYR A 112 -4.41 -9.98 -9.33
C TYR A 112 -5.83 -10.43 -9.65
N GLU A 113 -6.31 -10.21 -10.88
CA GLU A 113 -7.64 -10.68 -11.32
C GLU A 113 -7.80 -12.19 -11.10
N SER A 114 -6.83 -12.97 -11.58
CA SER A 114 -6.84 -14.43 -11.44
C SER A 114 -6.87 -14.86 -9.97
N VAL A 115 -6.06 -14.19 -9.12
CA VAL A 115 -5.93 -14.51 -7.70
C VAL A 115 -7.18 -14.09 -6.92
N LEU A 116 -7.83 -12.99 -7.30
CA LEU A 116 -9.10 -12.57 -6.70
C LEU A 116 -10.21 -13.55 -7.06
N GLN A 117 -10.29 -13.97 -8.32
CA GLN A 117 -11.27 -14.96 -8.77
C GLN A 117 -11.11 -16.29 -8.03
N GLU A 118 -9.88 -16.79 -7.88
CA GLU A 118 -9.59 -18.00 -7.11
C GLU A 118 -10.00 -17.84 -5.63
N ALA A 119 -9.71 -16.68 -5.02
CA ALA A 119 -10.06 -16.41 -3.65
C ALA A 119 -11.58 -16.35 -3.44
N GLN A 120 -12.33 -15.72 -4.35
CA GLN A 120 -13.79 -15.66 -4.30
C GLN A 120 -14.44 -17.04 -4.48
N ASN A 121 -13.82 -17.94 -5.23
CA ASN A 121 -14.30 -19.31 -5.40
C ASN A 121 -13.97 -20.20 -4.18
N SER A 122 -12.89 -19.89 -3.47
CA SER A 122 -12.34 -20.76 -2.42
C SER A 122 -12.67 -20.30 -1.00
N PHE A 123 -12.99 -19.03 -0.81
CA PHE A 123 -13.25 -18.40 0.49
C PHE A 123 -14.56 -17.62 0.47
N THR A 124 -15.03 -17.23 1.65
CA THR A 124 -16.18 -16.33 1.75
C THR A 124 -15.81 -14.96 1.14
N PRO A 125 -16.76 -14.26 0.48
CA PRO A 125 -16.51 -12.91 -0.05
C PRO A 125 -16.06 -11.92 1.03
N THR A 126 -16.54 -12.09 2.26
CA THR A 126 -16.16 -11.31 3.45
C THR A 126 -14.89 -11.82 4.16
N GLY A 127 -14.28 -12.89 3.66
CA GLY A 127 -13.07 -13.46 4.22
C GLY A 127 -11.89 -12.50 4.13
N THR A 128 -11.05 -12.47 5.18
CA THR A 128 -9.88 -11.58 5.28
C THR A 128 -8.98 -11.66 4.05
N ARG A 129 -8.82 -12.86 3.47
CA ARG A 129 -7.99 -13.07 2.28
C ARG A 129 -8.55 -12.40 1.04
N THR A 130 -9.86 -12.50 0.82
CA THR A 130 -10.56 -11.85 -0.30
C THR A 130 -10.45 -10.34 -0.19
N ILE A 131 -10.64 -9.79 1.03
CA ILE A 131 -10.48 -8.35 1.31
C ILE A 131 -9.05 -7.88 1.08
N GLU A 132 -8.05 -8.65 1.51
CA GLU A 132 -6.64 -8.34 1.27
C GLU A 132 -6.33 -8.23 -0.23
N ILE A 133 -6.75 -9.24 -1.01
CA ILE A 133 -6.50 -9.27 -2.44
C ILE A 133 -7.25 -8.13 -3.14
N LEU A 134 -8.51 -7.88 -2.77
CA LEU A 134 -9.31 -6.80 -3.35
C LEU A 134 -8.71 -5.41 -3.04
N HIS A 135 -8.23 -5.20 -1.82
CA HIS A 135 -7.52 -3.98 -1.45
C HIS A 135 -6.27 -3.78 -2.31
N GLU A 136 -5.38 -4.78 -2.37
CA GLU A 136 -4.13 -4.67 -3.11
C GLU A 136 -4.35 -4.57 -4.63
N TYR A 137 -5.39 -5.23 -5.15
CA TYR A 137 -5.75 -5.13 -6.56
C TYR A 137 -6.28 -3.74 -6.92
N THR A 138 -7.21 -3.20 -6.12
CA THR A 138 -7.68 -1.82 -6.28
C THR A 138 -6.50 -0.83 -6.25
N TYR A 139 -5.55 -1.04 -5.32
CA TYR A 139 -4.35 -0.22 -5.24
C TYR A 139 -3.51 -0.31 -6.53
N ALA A 140 -3.29 -1.52 -7.05
CA ALA A 140 -2.49 -1.72 -8.25
C ALA A 140 -3.15 -1.13 -9.51
N ALA A 141 -4.46 -1.33 -9.68
CA ALA A 141 -5.22 -0.77 -10.80
C ALA A 141 -5.08 0.77 -10.84
N TYR A 142 -5.25 1.43 -9.71
CA TYR A 142 -5.17 2.88 -9.64
C TYR A 142 -3.74 3.42 -9.73
N TYR A 143 -2.82 2.90 -8.90
CA TYR A 143 -1.51 3.52 -8.72
C TYR A 143 -0.43 3.02 -9.68
N ASN A 144 -0.60 1.83 -10.25
CA ASN A 144 0.36 1.22 -11.17
C ASN A 144 -0.13 1.26 -12.63
N ASP A 145 -1.39 0.90 -12.89
CA ASP A 145 -1.93 0.76 -14.25
C ASP A 145 -2.65 2.03 -14.75
N ASN A 146 -3.09 2.90 -13.83
CA ASN A 146 -4.00 4.02 -14.10
C ASN A 146 -5.29 3.58 -14.81
N ASP A 147 -5.76 2.36 -14.54
CA ASP A 147 -7.02 1.84 -15.05
C ASP A 147 -8.17 2.31 -14.12
N TYR A 148 -8.76 3.44 -14.46
CA TYR A 148 -9.77 4.10 -13.64
C TYR A 148 -11.12 3.37 -13.65
N ASP A 149 -11.49 2.73 -14.75
CA ASP A 149 -12.73 1.95 -14.84
C ASP A 149 -12.62 0.70 -13.96
N LEU A 150 -11.50 -0.02 -14.05
CA LEU A 150 -11.22 -1.16 -13.17
C LEU A 150 -11.15 -0.72 -11.70
N THR A 151 -10.47 0.40 -11.42
CA THR A 151 -10.40 0.96 -10.06
C THR A 151 -11.78 1.24 -9.51
N TRP A 152 -12.65 1.89 -10.29
CA TRP A 152 -14.02 2.21 -9.89
C TRP A 152 -14.80 0.95 -9.54
N ASN A 153 -14.71 -0.08 -10.38
CA ASN A 153 -15.39 -1.36 -10.18
C ASN A 153 -14.93 -2.07 -8.91
N LEU A 154 -13.62 -2.19 -8.70
CA LEU A 154 -13.04 -2.86 -7.52
C LEU A 154 -13.31 -2.06 -6.23
N ALA A 155 -13.20 -0.73 -6.29
CA ALA A 155 -13.51 0.13 -5.15
C ALA A 155 -14.99 0.04 -4.79
N SER A 156 -15.90 0.05 -5.78
CA SER A 156 -17.33 -0.13 -5.54
C SER A 156 -17.64 -1.50 -4.91
N GLN A 157 -16.95 -2.55 -5.38
CA GLN A 157 -17.05 -3.88 -4.76
C GLN A 157 -16.61 -3.85 -3.29
N MET A 158 -15.52 -3.15 -2.96
CA MET A 158 -15.05 -3.01 -1.58
C MET A 158 -16.06 -2.25 -0.71
N ILE A 159 -16.67 -1.17 -1.21
CA ILE A 159 -17.74 -0.43 -0.51
C ILE A 159 -18.93 -1.35 -0.20
N ASN A 160 -19.41 -2.11 -1.20
CA ASN A 160 -20.55 -3.01 -1.03
C ASN A 160 -20.27 -4.12 -0.01
N LEU A 161 -19.06 -4.69 0.00
CA LEU A 161 -18.66 -5.67 1.01
C LEU A 161 -18.64 -5.04 2.41
N ALA A 162 -18.10 -3.83 2.52
CA ALA A 162 -18.05 -3.04 3.74
C ALA A 162 -19.43 -2.66 4.31
N GLU A 163 -20.51 -2.69 3.52
CA GLU A 163 -21.87 -2.48 4.02
C GLU A 163 -22.38 -3.66 4.87
N SER A 164 -21.78 -4.85 4.74
CA SER A 164 -22.14 -5.99 5.57
C SER A 164 -21.71 -5.82 7.04
N PHE A 165 -22.62 -6.17 7.96
CA PHE A 165 -22.33 -6.19 9.41
C PHE A 165 -21.19 -7.15 9.79
N GLU A 166 -20.90 -8.15 8.96
CA GLU A 166 -19.78 -9.08 9.17
C GLU A 166 -18.41 -8.40 9.06
N LEU A 167 -18.30 -7.35 8.23
CA LEU A 167 -17.03 -6.68 7.93
C LEU A 167 -16.84 -5.38 8.69
N MET A 168 -17.93 -4.66 8.96
CA MET A 168 -17.91 -3.45 9.77
C MET A 168 -19.15 -3.40 10.65
N ASP A 169 -18.92 -3.35 11.95
CA ASP A 169 -19.93 -3.05 12.95
C ASP A 169 -20.23 -1.54 13.02
N ASP A 170 -21.02 -1.15 14.02
CA ASP A 170 -21.34 0.24 14.30
C ASP A 170 -20.15 1.03 14.90
N HIS A 171 -19.12 0.34 15.40
CA HIS A 171 -17.96 0.91 16.10
C HIS A 171 -16.64 0.35 15.52
N PRO A 172 -16.33 0.65 14.25
CA PRO A 172 -15.31 -0.07 13.50
C PRO A 172 -13.90 0.07 14.10
N GLU A 173 -13.19 -1.05 14.20
CA GLU A 173 -11.75 -1.08 14.51
C GLU A 173 -10.89 -0.91 13.26
N TRP A 174 -9.73 -0.28 13.42
CA TRP A 174 -8.78 -0.11 12.32
C TRP A 174 -8.09 -1.42 11.98
N CYS A 175 -8.61 -2.07 10.94
CA CYS A 175 -8.19 -3.36 10.41
C CYS A 175 -8.09 -3.28 8.88
N LEU A 176 -7.84 -4.40 8.21
CA LEU A 176 -7.69 -4.41 6.76
C LEU A 176 -8.99 -4.08 6.01
N ALA A 177 -10.14 -4.48 6.54
CA ALA A 177 -11.44 -4.16 5.95
C ALA A 177 -11.73 -2.65 5.99
N THR A 178 -11.52 -2.01 7.15
CA THR A 178 -11.71 -0.57 7.31
C THR A 178 -10.67 0.25 6.54
N GLN A 179 -9.45 -0.27 6.38
CA GLN A 179 -8.45 0.27 5.44
C GLN A 179 -8.93 0.20 3.98
N GLY A 180 -9.41 -0.97 3.56
CA GLY A 180 -10.05 -1.22 2.26
C GLY A 180 -11.14 -0.22 1.95
N TYR A 181 -12.10 -0.12 2.85
CA TYR A 181 -13.23 0.78 2.75
C TYR A 181 -12.81 2.26 2.65
N ALA A 182 -11.93 2.72 3.54
CA ALA A 182 -11.45 4.10 3.52
C ALA A 182 -10.72 4.45 2.22
N MET A 183 -9.91 3.52 1.69
CA MET A 183 -9.22 3.70 0.42
C MET A 183 -10.22 3.72 -0.75
N ALA A 184 -11.16 2.78 -0.79
CA ALA A 184 -12.18 2.71 -1.83
C ALA A 184 -13.02 3.99 -1.90
N ALA A 185 -13.50 4.48 -0.75
CA ALA A 185 -14.27 5.72 -0.67
C ALA A 185 -13.49 6.93 -1.19
N LYS A 186 -12.21 7.02 -0.82
CA LYS A 186 -11.32 8.07 -1.34
C LYS A 186 -11.13 7.98 -2.85
N LEU A 187 -10.89 6.78 -3.39
CA LEU A 187 -10.63 6.61 -4.82
C LEU A 187 -11.88 6.91 -5.65
N ILE A 188 -13.05 6.43 -5.23
CA ILE A 188 -14.32 6.77 -5.88
C ILE A 188 -14.52 8.28 -5.90
N TYR A 189 -14.29 8.97 -4.78
CA TYR A 189 -14.39 10.43 -4.73
C TYR A 189 -13.45 11.11 -5.75
N VAL A 190 -12.16 10.77 -5.75
CA VAL A 190 -11.18 11.36 -6.66
C VAL A 190 -11.52 11.09 -8.12
N LEU A 191 -12.02 9.90 -8.45
CA LEU A 191 -12.44 9.57 -9.82
C LEU A 191 -13.76 10.24 -10.20
N SER A 192 -14.69 10.40 -9.25
CA SER A 192 -15.94 11.15 -9.42
C SER A 192 -15.72 12.63 -9.69
N GLU A 193 -14.62 13.23 -9.25
CA GLU A 193 -14.26 14.61 -9.61
C GLU A 193 -13.72 14.71 -11.03
N GLN A 194 -13.18 13.62 -11.56
CA GLN A 194 -12.61 13.55 -12.91
C GLN A 194 -13.63 13.09 -13.95
N THR A 195 -14.77 12.57 -13.50
CA THR A 195 -15.86 12.03 -14.31
C THR A 195 -17.14 12.78 -13.96
N SER A 196 -18.19 12.79 -14.78
CA SER A 196 -19.41 13.57 -14.50
C SER A 196 -20.31 12.97 -13.39
N HIS A 197 -19.70 12.38 -12.35
CA HIS A 197 -20.34 11.63 -11.26
C HIS A 197 -20.02 12.22 -9.86
N GLU A 198 -19.79 13.53 -9.78
CA GLU A 198 -19.35 14.25 -8.57
C GLU A 198 -20.24 13.98 -7.33
N ASP A 199 -21.56 13.93 -7.53
CA ASP A 199 -22.53 13.72 -6.44
C ASP A 199 -22.34 12.36 -5.75
N GLN A 200 -22.09 11.30 -6.53
CA GLN A 200 -21.95 9.94 -6.00
C GLN A 200 -20.69 9.81 -5.14
N GLY A 201 -19.56 10.33 -5.61
CA GLY A 201 -18.30 10.29 -4.87
C GLY A 201 -18.36 11.05 -3.56
N THR A 202 -19.01 12.22 -3.56
CA THR A 202 -19.21 13.03 -2.35
C THR A 202 -20.06 12.30 -1.32
N VAL A 203 -21.16 11.66 -1.73
CA VAL A 203 -22.03 10.88 -0.83
C VAL A 203 -21.26 9.72 -0.20
N ILE A 204 -20.51 8.96 -1.00
CA ILE A 204 -19.73 7.82 -0.52
C ILE A 204 -18.65 8.27 0.47
N LEU A 205 -17.92 9.35 0.16
CA LEU A 205 -16.87 9.85 1.04
C LEU A 205 -17.42 10.37 2.37
N ARG A 206 -18.55 11.08 2.36
CA ARG A 206 -19.23 11.54 3.59
C ARG A 206 -19.75 10.39 4.44
N SER A 207 -20.30 9.35 3.79
CA SER A 207 -20.72 8.13 4.48
C SER A 207 -19.53 7.46 5.18
N ALA A 208 -18.40 7.34 4.47
CA ALA A 208 -17.19 6.75 5.03
C ALA A 208 -16.62 7.55 6.21
N ILE A 209 -16.61 8.89 6.12
CA ILE A 209 -16.22 9.77 7.23
C ILE A 209 -17.11 9.50 8.45
N SER A 210 -18.43 9.57 8.26
CA SER A 210 -19.41 9.42 9.35
C SER A 210 -19.26 8.06 10.05
N ARG A 211 -19.03 6.99 9.27
CA ARG A 211 -18.84 5.65 9.83
C ARG A 211 -17.52 5.49 10.58
N LEU A 212 -16.42 6.02 10.03
CA LEU A 212 -15.11 5.95 10.67
C LEU A 212 -15.00 6.84 11.93
N GLU A 213 -15.80 7.91 12.04
CA GLU A 213 -15.87 8.75 13.24
C GLU A 213 -16.37 8.02 14.49
N LEU A 214 -17.18 6.96 14.30
CA LEU A 214 -17.68 6.12 15.39
C LEU A 214 -16.69 5.05 15.83
N GLY A 215 -15.64 4.82 15.04
CA GLY A 215 -14.65 3.77 15.29
C GLY A 215 -13.59 4.12 16.33
N ASP A 216 -12.53 3.32 16.35
CA ASP A 216 -11.38 3.53 17.23
C ASP A 216 -10.58 4.84 16.95
N ARG A 217 -9.49 5.06 17.69
CA ARG A 217 -8.66 6.27 17.53
C ARG A 217 -8.10 6.43 16.11
N GLU A 218 -7.68 5.33 15.48
CA GLU A 218 -7.07 5.38 14.15
C GLU A 218 -8.18 5.60 13.10
N CYS A 219 -9.33 4.94 13.20
CA CYS A 219 -10.52 5.22 12.38
C CYS A 219 -10.90 6.72 12.42
N ARG A 220 -11.01 7.32 13.61
CA ARG A 220 -11.31 8.75 13.76
C ARG A 220 -10.24 9.65 13.13
N THR A 221 -8.97 9.28 13.25
CA THR A 221 -7.86 10.01 12.60
C THR A 221 -8.00 9.96 11.07
N ARG A 222 -8.40 8.80 10.53
CA ARG A 222 -8.59 8.58 9.10
C ARG A 222 -9.83 9.32 8.58
N ALA A 223 -10.91 9.37 9.36
CA ALA A 223 -12.08 10.20 9.05
C ALA A 223 -11.69 11.68 8.89
N LEU A 224 -10.90 12.23 9.82
CA LEU A 224 -10.39 13.60 9.70
C LEU A 224 -9.52 13.81 8.46
N MET A 225 -8.68 12.83 8.11
CA MET A 225 -7.87 12.89 6.89
C MET A 225 -8.74 12.90 5.63
N LEU A 226 -9.80 12.09 5.57
CA LEU A 226 -10.76 12.07 4.46
C LEU A 226 -11.56 13.38 4.40
N GLY A 227 -11.99 13.93 5.54
CA GLY A 227 -12.69 15.21 5.61
C GLY A 227 -11.89 16.38 5.04
N ARG A 228 -10.55 16.36 5.18
CA ARG A 228 -9.68 17.38 4.57
C ARG A 228 -9.71 17.33 3.04
N ILE A 229 -9.91 16.16 2.44
CA ILE A 229 -9.99 15.99 0.98
C ILE A 229 -11.22 16.73 0.44
N LEU A 230 -12.38 16.58 1.09
CA LEU A 230 -13.62 17.29 0.72
C LEU A 230 -13.45 18.82 0.72
N VAL A 231 -12.70 19.36 1.67
CA VAL A 231 -12.50 20.81 1.80
C VAL A 231 -11.56 21.34 0.73
N THR A 232 -10.52 20.59 0.37
CA THR A 232 -9.52 21.04 -0.62
C THR A 232 -10.02 21.09 -2.05
N SER A 233 -11.09 20.37 -2.39
CA SER A 233 -11.67 20.38 -3.73
C SER A 233 -12.72 21.46 -3.97
N SER A 234 -13.07 22.23 -2.93
CA SER A 234 -14.07 23.32 -3.00
C SER A 234 -13.45 24.70 -3.27
N ILE A 235 -12.19 24.76 -3.72
CA ILE A 235 -11.42 25.98 -4.05
C ILE A 235 -10.92 25.84 -5.49
#